data_AF-A0A6N8I1M8-F1
#
_entry.id   AF-A0A6N8I1M8-F1
#
_cell.length_a   1.000
_cell.length_b   1.000
_cell.length_c   1.000
_cell.angle_alpha   90.00
_cell.angle_beta   90.00
_cell.angle_gamma   90.00
#
_symmetry.space_group_name_H-M   'P 1'
#
loop_
_entity.id
_entity.type
_entity.pdbx_description
1 polymer ?
#
loop_
_entity_poly.entity_id
_entity_poly.type
_entity_poly.pdbx_seq_one_letter_code
_entity_poly.pdbx_strand_id
1 'polypeptide(L)'
;MPIIKKADIALDDLALIGYDKLNEESFNRIVHFFLDDYKFEVMWNDPEPRIERLRKYKAVLSPQFSLYTEMPLALKVYNTFRNRWCGAYFQSKGLKVIPSLVWGEPNTFWFCFDGLEQGSIVAVSTIGMRKEKTLFLQGYTEMLKRIQPSAIICFGTPFEEMQGNIFAVDYAETNHFNTKDFSFYTIKGGGMASGRNSLPKNDSQLKHIFRNGKGHIPDTEANRALLSSVANDKGNYMGTDQFGNRWYSRLQSDGSQIWVETRKGIIREGGVNNPPKTWDPNTGFNSPIKPGGKNYAYII
;
A
#
# COMPACT_ATOMS: atom_id res chain seq x y z
N MET A 1 24.28 -14.28 -3.07
CA MET A 1 22.83 -14.22 -3.33
C MET A 1 22.62 -13.62 -4.73
N PRO A 2 21.73 -14.15 -5.60
CA PRO A 2 21.35 -13.47 -6.84
C PRO A 2 20.85 -12.05 -6.55
N ILE A 3 21.08 -11.12 -7.47
CA ILE A 3 20.79 -9.70 -7.27
C ILE A 3 19.53 -9.31 -8.03
N ILE A 4 18.54 -8.78 -7.32
CA ILE A 4 17.41 -8.06 -7.91
C ILE A 4 17.81 -6.57 -7.94
N LYS A 5 17.94 -6.04 -9.16
CA LYS A 5 18.26 -4.64 -9.39
C LYS A 5 17.03 -3.75 -9.17
N LYS A 6 17.26 -2.49 -8.82
CA LYS A 6 16.20 -1.50 -8.70
C LYS A 6 15.51 -1.32 -10.06
N ALA A 7 14.18 -1.33 -10.05
CA ALA A 7 13.37 -1.04 -11.23
C ALA A 7 12.62 0.30 -11.02
N ASP A 8 12.58 1.12 -12.07
CA ASP A 8 11.77 2.33 -12.09
C ASP A 8 10.32 2.01 -12.47
N ILE A 9 9.44 2.10 -11.47
CA ILE A 9 8.03 1.72 -11.53
C ILE A 9 7.21 2.80 -10.83
N ALA A 10 6.40 3.51 -11.59
CA ALA A 10 5.48 4.51 -11.04
C ALA A 10 4.39 3.84 -10.18
N LEU A 11 4.22 4.34 -8.95
CA LEU A 11 3.25 3.85 -7.97
C LEU A 11 2.00 4.74 -7.83
N ASP A 12 1.87 5.79 -8.62
CA ASP A 12 0.74 6.75 -8.50
C ASP A 12 -0.61 6.10 -8.81
N ASP A 13 -0.61 5.10 -9.71
CA ASP A 13 -1.74 4.20 -9.98
C ASP A 13 -1.38 2.76 -9.59
N LEU A 14 -1.05 2.55 -8.31
CA LEU A 14 -0.67 1.23 -7.80
C LEU A 14 -1.85 0.26 -7.84
N ALA A 15 -1.90 -0.59 -8.86
CA ALA A 15 -2.85 -1.68 -8.98
C ALA A 15 -2.13 -3.01 -8.89
N LEU A 16 -2.61 -3.93 -8.05
CA LEU A 16 -2.03 -5.27 -7.91
C LEU A 16 -3.04 -6.36 -8.24
N ILE A 17 -2.53 -7.54 -8.59
CA ILE A 17 -3.31 -8.74 -8.85
C ILE A 17 -2.54 -9.99 -8.42
N GLY A 18 -3.24 -10.93 -7.77
CA GLY A 18 -2.68 -12.22 -7.41
C GLY A 18 -2.32 -13.04 -8.65
N TYR A 19 -1.18 -13.75 -8.59
CA TYR A 19 -0.72 -14.61 -9.68
C TYR A 19 -1.75 -15.70 -10.07
N ASP A 20 -2.61 -16.15 -9.16
CA ASP A 20 -3.67 -17.11 -9.45
C ASP A 20 -4.96 -16.46 -10.01
N LYS A 21 -4.97 -15.13 -10.22
CA LYS A 21 -6.12 -14.34 -10.74
C LYS A 21 -5.86 -13.66 -12.09
N LEU A 22 -4.70 -13.88 -12.69
CA LEU A 22 -4.29 -13.25 -13.93
C LEU A 22 -5.34 -13.36 -15.04
N ASN A 23 -5.59 -12.27 -15.73
CA ASN A 23 -6.50 -12.14 -16.88
C ASN A 23 -6.04 -10.97 -17.77
N GLU A 24 -6.61 -10.87 -18.99
CA GLU A 24 -6.17 -9.89 -20.00
C GLU A 24 -6.53 -8.44 -19.63
N GLU A 25 -7.59 -8.24 -18.85
CA GLU A 25 -8.03 -6.90 -18.38
C GLU A 25 -7.07 -6.30 -17.33
N SER A 26 -6.12 -7.10 -16.85
CA SER A 26 -5.24 -6.76 -15.72
C SER A 26 -3.79 -6.48 -16.11
N PHE A 27 -3.47 -6.34 -17.40
CA PHE A 27 -2.10 -6.09 -17.88
C PHE A 27 -1.49 -4.78 -17.35
N ASN A 28 -2.31 -3.80 -16.97
CA ASN A 28 -1.83 -2.57 -16.32
C ASN A 28 -1.48 -2.75 -14.82
N ARG A 29 -1.68 -3.94 -14.25
CA ARG A 29 -1.45 -4.25 -12.82
C ARG A 29 -0.09 -4.88 -12.57
N ILE A 30 0.37 -4.80 -11.32
CA ILE A 30 1.56 -5.47 -10.81
C ILE A 30 1.16 -6.85 -10.26
N VAL A 31 1.81 -7.91 -10.75
CA VAL A 31 1.54 -9.28 -10.31
C VAL A 31 2.21 -9.56 -8.96
N HIS A 32 1.49 -10.13 -8.00
CA HIS A 32 2.05 -10.53 -6.71
C HIS A 32 1.92 -12.03 -6.41
N PHE A 33 2.74 -12.49 -5.48
CA PHE A 33 2.82 -13.89 -5.04
C PHE A 33 2.58 -14.08 -3.54
N PHE A 34 2.01 -13.08 -2.84
CA PHE A 34 1.44 -13.29 -1.51
C PHE A 34 0.24 -14.23 -1.60
N LEU A 35 0.53 -15.53 -1.64
CA LEU A 35 -0.32 -16.68 -1.93
C LEU A 35 0.29 -17.90 -1.21
N ASP A 36 -0.41 -19.03 -1.18
CA ASP A 36 0.20 -20.28 -0.73
C ASP A 36 1.30 -20.73 -1.72
N ASP A 37 2.47 -21.13 -1.20
CA ASP A 37 3.66 -21.50 -1.98
C ASP A 37 3.38 -22.44 -3.16
N TYR A 38 2.53 -23.45 -2.94
CA TYR A 38 2.20 -24.44 -3.97
C TYR A 38 1.60 -23.83 -5.25
N LYS A 39 0.97 -22.65 -5.17
CA LYS A 39 0.37 -21.97 -6.31
C LYS A 39 1.41 -21.38 -7.26
N PHE A 40 2.61 -21.09 -6.77
CA PHE A 40 3.67 -20.45 -7.55
C PHE A 40 5.00 -21.20 -7.52
N GLU A 41 5.07 -22.37 -6.89
CA GLU A 41 6.25 -23.24 -6.86
C GLU A 41 6.83 -23.48 -8.27
N VAL A 42 5.96 -23.49 -9.29
CA VAL A 42 6.34 -23.61 -10.70
C VAL A 42 7.27 -22.49 -11.19
N MET A 43 7.28 -21.32 -10.54
CA MET A 43 8.23 -20.24 -10.86
C MET A 43 9.68 -20.61 -10.54
N TRP A 44 9.88 -21.51 -9.59
CA TRP A 44 11.20 -22.05 -9.29
C TRP A 44 11.52 -23.25 -10.17
N ASN A 45 10.56 -24.16 -10.36
CA ASN A 45 10.80 -25.43 -11.06
C ASN A 45 10.81 -25.33 -12.59
N ASP A 46 9.92 -24.50 -13.17
CA ASP A 46 9.73 -24.36 -14.62
C ASP A 46 9.13 -22.97 -14.96
N PRO A 47 9.89 -21.88 -14.78
CA PRO A 47 9.38 -20.52 -14.97
C PRO A 47 9.07 -20.19 -16.43
N GLU A 48 9.80 -20.77 -17.40
CA GLU A 48 9.85 -20.26 -18.78
C GLU A 48 8.46 -20.12 -19.44
N PRO A 49 7.54 -21.10 -19.36
CA PRO A 49 6.21 -20.96 -19.97
C PRO A 49 5.37 -19.82 -19.37
N ARG A 50 5.69 -19.37 -18.15
CA ARG A 50 4.94 -18.33 -17.45
C ARG A 50 5.51 -16.93 -17.70
N ILE A 51 6.79 -16.82 -18.04
CA ILE A 51 7.47 -15.55 -18.32
C ILE A 51 6.74 -14.76 -19.41
N GLU A 52 6.33 -15.42 -20.50
CA GLU A 52 5.66 -14.75 -21.61
C GLU A 52 4.29 -14.17 -21.23
N ARG A 53 3.58 -14.81 -20.29
CA ARG A 53 2.36 -14.24 -19.72
C ARG A 53 2.66 -13.04 -18.82
N LEU A 54 3.66 -13.17 -17.94
CA LEU A 54 4.04 -12.13 -16.99
C LEU A 54 4.61 -10.88 -17.67
N ARG A 55 5.25 -11.03 -18.83
CA ARG A 55 5.80 -9.92 -19.65
C ARG A 55 4.74 -8.88 -20.04
N LYS A 56 3.47 -9.29 -20.14
CA LYS A 56 2.35 -8.40 -20.48
C LYS A 56 1.94 -7.48 -19.33
N TYR A 57 2.38 -7.75 -18.11
CA TYR A 57 1.99 -6.99 -16.91
C TYR A 57 2.96 -5.84 -16.63
N LYS A 58 2.46 -4.80 -15.95
CA LYS A 58 3.23 -3.58 -15.61
C LYS A 58 4.55 -3.88 -14.88
N ALA A 59 4.50 -4.81 -13.93
CA ALA A 59 5.63 -5.33 -13.19
C ALA A 59 5.22 -6.63 -12.47
N VAL A 60 6.19 -7.29 -11.85
CA VAL A 60 5.98 -8.52 -11.07
C VAL A 60 6.74 -8.44 -9.74
N LEU A 61 6.14 -8.93 -8.66
CA LEU A 61 6.88 -9.13 -7.41
C LEU A 61 7.74 -10.40 -7.52
N SER A 62 8.90 -10.47 -6.85
CA SER A 62 9.56 -11.78 -6.71
C SER A 62 8.67 -12.76 -5.93
N PRO A 63 8.67 -14.08 -6.24
CA PRO A 63 7.90 -15.07 -5.49
C PRO A 63 8.36 -15.16 -4.03
N GLN A 64 7.44 -15.00 -3.08
CA GLN A 64 7.76 -15.02 -1.65
C GLN A 64 7.52 -16.42 -1.07
N PHE A 65 8.56 -17.25 -1.01
CA PHE A 65 8.48 -18.56 -0.35
C PHE A 65 8.40 -18.38 1.18
N SER A 66 7.54 -19.16 1.81
CA SER A 66 7.21 -19.04 3.23
C SER A 66 8.42 -19.29 4.14
N LEU A 67 8.55 -18.50 5.22
CA LEU A 67 9.52 -18.72 6.30
C LEU A 67 8.77 -18.92 7.61
N TYR A 68 8.71 -20.15 8.09
CA TYR A 68 8.10 -20.47 9.39
C TYR A 68 9.15 -20.44 10.51
N THR A 69 8.75 -20.09 11.72
CA THR A 69 9.62 -20.00 12.90
C THR A 69 10.34 -21.33 13.15
N GLU A 70 9.62 -22.44 13.11
CA GLU A 70 10.11 -23.81 13.32
C GLU A 70 10.94 -24.38 12.15
N MET A 71 11.01 -23.67 11.01
CA MET A 71 11.76 -24.13 9.86
C MET A 71 13.28 -24.12 10.14
N PRO A 72 14.02 -25.19 9.80
CA PRO A 72 15.48 -25.20 9.88
C PRO A 72 16.12 -24.02 9.13
N LEU A 73 17.17 -23.44 9.69
CA LEU A 73 17.85 -22.27 9.11
C LEU A 73 18.28 -22.50 7.65
N ALA A 74 18.71 -23.71 7.31
CA ALA A 74 19.08 -24.07 5.93
C ALA A 74 17.91 -23.91 4.94
N LEU A 75 16.69 -24.29 5.33
CA LEU A 75 15.51 -24.08 4.51
C LEU A 75 15.11 -22.61 4.44
N LYS A 76 15.31 -21.83 5.52
CA LYS A 76 15.08 -20.38 5.51
C LYS A 76 16.02 -19.67 4.52
N VAL A 77 17.29 -20.05 4.50
CA VAL A 77 18.29 -19.59 3.53
C VAL A 77 17.90 -20.01 2.11
N TYR A 78 17.51 -21.26 1.91
CA TYR A 78 17.07 -21.78 0.63
C TYR A 78 15.86 -21.02 0.07
N ASN A 79 14.84 -20.74 0.89
CA ASN A 79 13.65 -20.00 0.47
C ASN A 79 13.96 -18.55 0.11
N THR A 80 14.88 -17.92 0.84
CA THR A 80 15.39 -16.59 0.47
C THR A 80 16.15 -16.64 -0.85
N PHE A 81 16.99 -17.66 -1.05
CA PHE A 81 17.70 -17.85 -2.30
C PHE A 81 16.74 -18.01 -3.49
N ARG A 82 15.71 -18.84 -3.37
CA ARG A 82 14.70 -19.05 -4.42
C ARG A 82 13.99 -17.76 -4.80
N ASN A 83 13.60 -16.93 -3.82
CA ASN A 83 13.02 -15.62 -4.07
C ASN A 83 13.96 -14.75 -4.94
N ARG A 84 15.23 -14.66 -4.56
CA ARG A 84 16.23 -13.84 -5.25
C ARG A 84 16.56 -14.37 -6.63
N TRP A 85 16.69 -15.69 -6.76
CA TRP A 85 16.93 -16.34 -8.04
C TRP A 85 15.79 -16.07 -9.01
N CYS A 86 14.54 -16.30 -8.61
CA CYS A 86 13.37 -16.04 -9.45
C CYS A 86 13.31 -14.57 -9.85
N GLY A 87 13.51 -13.64 -8.91
CA GLY A 87 13.50 -12.20 -9.22
C GLY A 87 14.59 -11.78 -10.20
N ALA A 88 15.83 -12.23 -10.00
CA ALA A 88 16.95 -11.95 -10.90
C ALA A 88 16.73 -12.60 -12.29
N TYR A 89 16.18 -13.82 -12.32
CA TYR A 89 15.83 -14.51 -13.55
C TYR A 89 14.75 -13.75 -14.33
N PHE A 90 13.69 -13.30 -13.66
CA PHE A 90 12.62 -12.51 -14.29
C PHE A 90 13.19 -11.21 -14.90
N GLN A 91 14.11 -10.53 -14.21
CA GLN A 91 14.82 -9.36 -14.76
C GLN A 91 15.67 -9.71 -15.97
N SER A 92 16.39 -10.85 -15.95
CA SER A 92 17.16 -11.30 -17.12
C SER A 92 16.30 -11.59 -18.35
N LYS A 93 15.00 -11.85 -18.14
CA LYS A 93 14.01 -12.02 -19.21
C LYS A 93 13.32 -10.71 -19.60
N GLY A 94 13.71 -9.57 -19.01
CA GLY A 94 13.21 -8.24 -19.35
C GLY A 94 11.98 -7.79 -18.57
N LEU A 95 11.59 -8.50 -17.50
CA LEU A 95 10.48 -8.07 -16.65
C LEU A 95 10.95 -7.01 -15.65
N LYS A 96 10.08 -6.05 -15.35
CA LYS A 96 10.27 -5.14 -14.20
C LYS A 96 9.90 -5.88 -12.92
N VAL A 97 10.84 -5.97 -11.98
CA VAL A 97 10.68 -6.76 -10.75
C VAL A 97 10.77 -5.88 -9.52
N ILE A 98 9.83 -6.07 -8.58
CA ILE A 98 9.88 -5.52 -7.23
C ILE A 98 10.17 -6.67 -6.26
N PRO A 99 11.23 -6.63 -5.45
CA PRO A 99 11.49 -7.68 -4.47
C PRO A 99 10.40 -7.73 -3.39
N SER A 100 9.87 -8.94 -3.15
CA SER A 100 9.11 -9.25 -1.94
C SER A 100 10.06 -9.75 -0.84
N LEU A 101 9.76 -9.39 0.41
CA LEU A 101 10.57 -9.75 1.56
C LEU A 101 9.75 -10.44 2.63
N VAL A 102 10.37 -11.45 3.22
CA VAL A 102 9.96 -12.11 4.46
C VAL A 102 11.21 -12.33 5.28
N TRP A 103 11.08 -12.25 6.60
CA TRP A 103 12.12 -12.54 7.57
C TRP A 103 11.48 -13.29 8.74
N GLY A 104 12.29 -14.05 9.46
CA GLY A 104 11.89 -14.68 10.71
C GLY A 104 12.49 -13.94 11.88
N GLU A 105 13.12 -14.69 12.77
CA GLU A 105 13.82 -14.20 13.96
C GLU A 105 15.14 -13.49 13.57
N PRO A 106 15.78 -12.75 14.50
CA PRO A 106 16.96 -11.94 14.19
C PRO A 106 18.14 -12.70 13.55
N ASN A 107 18.26 -14.01 13.76
CA ASN A 107 19.26 -14.84 13.08
C ASN A 107 19.08 -14.89 11.54
N THR A 108 17.87 -14.61 11.03
CA THR A 108 17.58 -14.56 9.59
C THR A 108 18.07 -13.26 8.93
N PHE A 109 18.27 -12.19 9.70
CA PHE A 109 18.68 -10.87 9.18
C PHE A 109 20.06 -10.90 8.51
N TRP A 110 20.85 -11.94 8.79
CA TRP A 110 22.14 -12.17 8.15
C TRP A 110 22.04 -12.40 6.64
N PHE A 111 20.90 -12.85 6.11
CA PHE A 111 20.74 -13.16 4.69
C PHE A 111 19.44 -12.63 4.07
N CYS A 112 18.37 -12.40 4.84
CA CYS A 112 17.05 -12.05 4.31
C CYS A 112 16.99 -10.72 3.54
N PHE A 113 17.99 -9.86 3.69
CA PHE A 113 18.08 -8.56 3.00
C PHE A 113 19.14 -8.53 1.89
N ASP A 114 19.92 -9.59 1.73
CA ASP A 114 20.98 -9.67 0.72
C ASP A 114 20.39 -9.83 -0.68
N GLY A 115 21.18 -9.46 -1.70
CA GLY A 115 20.78 -9.58 -3.11
C GLY A 115 19.70 -8.59 -3.53
N LEU A 116 19.52 -7.50 -2.78
CA LEU A 116 18.59 -6.42 -3.09
C LEU A 116 19.36 -5.12 -3.26
N GLU A 117 19.19 -4.45 -4.40
CA GLU A 117 19.82 -3.15 -4.63
C GLU A 117 19.21 -2.08 -3.71
N GLN A 118 20.07 -1.23 -3.14
CA GLN A 118 19.63 -0.11 -2.29
C GLN A 118 18.72 0.86 -3.07
N GLY A 119 17.76 1.48 -2.36
CA GLY A 119 16.78 2.37 -2.98
C GLY A 119 15.67 1.65 -3.76
N SER A 120 15.65 0.32 -3.79
CA SER A 120 14.58 -0.45 -4.44
C SER A 120 13.22 -0.19 -3.80
N ILE A 121 12.17 -0.24 -4.61
CA ILE A 121 10.81 -0.43 -4.10
C ILE A 121 10.76 -1.85 -3.55
N VAL A 122 10.12 -2.05 -2.40
CA VAL A 122 10.01 -3.37 -1.75
C VAL A 122 8.57 -3.71 -1.41
N ALA A 123 8.24 -5.00 -1.33
CA ALA A 123 6.94 -5.46 -0.89
C ALA A 123 7.03 -6.34 0.37
N VAL A 124 6.15 -6.08 1.35
CA VAL A 124 6.05 -6.80 2.63
C VAL A 124 4.58 -7.07 2.94
N SER A 125 4.32 -7.96 3.89
CA SER A 125 2.95 -8.26 4.35
C SER A 125 2.88 -8.23 5.87
N THR A 126 1.88 -7.53 6.42
CA THR A 126 1.56 -7.54 7.86
C THR A 126 0.46 -8.55 8.21
N ILE A 127 0.00 -9.29 7.21
CA ILE A 127 -1.06 -10.29 7.37
C ILE A 127 -0.58 -11.42 8.27
N GLY A 128 -1.40 -11.77 9.26
CA GLY A 128 -1.05 -12.79 10.25
C GLY A 128 0.02 -12.34 11.26
N MET A 129 0.61 -11.15 11.12
CA MET A 129 1.75 -10.70 11.93
C MET A 129 1.35 -10.07 13.26
N ARG A 130 0.06 -10.02 13.63
CA ARG A 130 -0.38 -9.37 14.89
C ARG A 130 0.25 -9.98 16.14
N LYS A 131 0.39 -11.31 16.18
CA LYS A 131 1.04 -12.01 17.30
C LYS A 131 2.56 -11.84 17.28
N GLU A 132 3.14 -11.75 16.10
CA GLU A 132 4.59 -11.62 15.86
C GLU A 132 5.02 -10.17 15.59
N LYS A 133 4.23 -9.18 16.03
CA LYS A 133 4.41 -7.76 15.69
C LYS A 133 5.83 -7.28 16.00
N THR A 134 6.36 -7.65 17.15
CA THR A 134 7.70 -7.26 17.59
C THR A 134 8.78 -7.79 16.65
N LEU A 135 8.73 -9.08 16.28
CA LEU A 135 9.68 -9.68 15.35
C LEU A 135 9.56 -9.06 13.95
N PHE A 136 8.32 -8.82 13.50
CA PHE A 136 8.07 -8.12 12.25
C PHE A 136 8.74 -6.74 12.25
N LEU A 137 8.51 -5.91 13.28
CA LEU A 137 9.06 -4.56 13.38
C LEU A 137 10.59 -4.53 13.49
N GLN A 138 11.20 -5.53 14.14
CA GLN A 138 12.66 -5.67 14.18
C GLN A 138 13.24 -5.88 12.78
N GLY A 139 12.72 -6.84 12.02
CA GLY A 139 13.20 -7.07 10.66
C GLY A 139 12.82 -5.94 9.70
N TYR A 140 11.68 -5.29 9.90
CA TYR A 140 11.29 -4.09 9.16
C TYR A 140 12.30 -2.95 9.37
N THR A 141 12.74 -2.74 10.61
CA THR A 141 13.76 -1.73 10.94
C THR A 141 15.10 -2.06 10.28
N GLU A 142 15.51 -3.33 10.28
CA GLU A 142 16.73 -3.77 9.59
C GLU A 142 16.63 -3.63 8.05
N MET A 143 15.46 -3.93 7.47
CA MET A 143 15.17 -3.70 6.06
C MET A 143 15.34 -2.22 5.69
N LEU A 144 14.79 -1.29 6.49
CA LEU A 144 14.93 0.15 6.26
C LEU A 144 16.40 0.57 6.25
N LYS A 145 17.20 0.10 7.22
CA LYS A 145 18.62 0.43 7.33
C LYS A 145 19.43 -0.06 6.14
N ARG A 146 19.23 -1.32 5.72
CA ARG A 146 20.08 -1.98 4.72
C ARG A 146 19.70 -1.63 3.28
N ILE A 147 18.40 -1.58 3.00
CA ILE A 147 17.88 -1.41 1.64
C ILE A 147 17.57 0.06 1.37
N GLN A 148 17.23 0.84 2.40
CA GLN A 148 16.81 2.24 2.26
C GLN A 148 15.75 2.39 1.15
N PRO A 149 14.61 1.67 1.26
CA PRO A 149 13.68 1.54 0.17
C PRO A 149 13.07 2.90 -0.20
N SER A 150 12.94 3.17 -1.50
CA SER A 150 12.29 4.40 -2.00
C SER A 150 10.76 4.38 -1.80
N ALA A 151 10.17 3.19 -1.75
CA ALA A 151 8.78 2.95 -1.40
C ALA A 151 8.58 1.52 -0.88
N ILE A 152 7.54 1.33 -0.08
CA ILE A 152 7.19 0.05 0.55
C ILE A 152 5.74 -0.28 0.24
N ILE A 153 5.49 -1.35 -0.50
CA ILE A 153 4.17 -1.89 -0.74
C ILE A 153 3.84 -2.84 0.42
N CYS A 154 2.86 -2.48 1.24
CA CYS A 154 2.46 -3.25 2.41
C CYS A 154 1.12 -3.94 2.15
N PHE A 155 1.11 -5.27 2.08
CA PHE A 155 -0.11 -6.07 2.02
C PHE A 155 -0.73 -6.18 3.41
N GLY A 156 -1.97 -5.74 3.54
CA GLY A 156 -2.66 -5.60 4.83
C GLY A 156 -2.46 -4.22 5.47
N THR A 157 -2.95 -4.08 6.70
CA THR A 157 -2.88 -2.80 7.43
C THR A 157 -1.46 -2.63 7.99
N PRO A 158 -0.72 -1.57 7.64
CA PRO A 158 0.56 -1.27 8.27
C PRO A 158 0.40 -1.11 9.79
N PHE A 159 1.41 -1.49 10.56
CA PHE A 159 1.47 -1.12 11.96
C PHE A 159 1.77 0.38 12.10
N GLU A 160 1.29 1.00 13.18
CA GLU A 160 1.49 2.42 13.46
C GLU A 160 2.98 2.80 13.51
N GLU A 161 3.83 1.88 13.98
CA GLU A 161 5.27 2.06 14.09
C GLU A 161 6.02 1.92 12.76
N MET A 162 5.36 1.49 11.68
CA MET A 162 6.01 1.35 10.38
C MET A 162 6.27 2.74 9.77
N GLN A 163 7.55 3.06 9.60
CA GLN A 163 8.02 4.33 9.03
C GLN A 163 8.42 4.19 7.56
N GLY A 164 8.35 5.30 6.83
CA GLY A 164 8.78 5.40 5.44
C GLY A 164 7.63 5.62 4.46
N ASN A 165 7.93 5.53 3.16
CA ASN A 165 6.96 5.78 2.10
C ASN A 165 6.11 4.53 1.82
N ILE A 166 5.07 4.32 2.62
CA ILE A 166 4.27 3.09 2.65
C ILE A 166 2.99 3.21 1.82
N PHE A 167 2.77 2.25 0.93
CA PHE A 167 1.56 2.04 0.14
C PHE A 167 0.83 0.82 0.68
N ALA A 168 -0.22 1.05 1.49
CA ALA A 168 -1.03 -0.03 2.04
C ALA A 168 -2.00 -0.59 0.98
N VAL A 169 -2.01 -1.91 0.83
CA VAL A 169 -2.76 -2.65 -0.18
C VAL A 169 -3.75 -3.59 0.49
N ASP A 170 -5.01 -3.56 0.05
CA ASP A 170 -6.04 -4.47 0.55
C ASP A 170 -5.84 -5.87 -0.06
N TYR A 171 -5.44 -6.82 0.76
CA TYR A 171 -5.12 -8.16 0.30
C TYR A 171 -6.32 -8.94 -0.21
N ALA A 172 -7.52 -8.71 0.35
CA ALA A 172 -8.72 -9.36 -0.15
C ALA A 172 -9.05 -8.85 -1.56
N GLU A 173 -8.88 -7.55 -1.79
CA GLU A 173 -9.10 -6.93 -3.10
C GLU A 173 -8.15 -7.50 -4.16
N THR A 174 -6.84 -7.59 -3.88
CA THR A 174 -5.86 -8.05 -4.88
C THR A 174 -5.99 -9.53 -5.23
N ASN A 175 -6.59 -10.32 -4.34
CA ASN A 175 -6.85 -11.74 -4.52
C ASN A 175 -8.31 -12.07 -4.90
N HIS A 176 -9.14 -11.05 -5.15
CA HIS A 176 -10.57 -11.20 -5.46
C HIS A 176 -11.36 -12.02 -4.43
N PHE A 177 -10.99 -11.90 -3.15
CA PHE A 177 -11.73 -12.54 -2.06
C PHE A 177 -12.98 -11.74 -1.69
N ASN A 178 -14.02 -12.44 -1.24
CA ASN A 178 -15.19 -11.80 -0.68
C ASN A 178 -14.81 -11.10 0.63
N THR A 179 -14.81 -9.76 0.61
CA THR A 179 -14.40 -8.92 1.75
C THR A 179 -15.20 -9.15 3.04
N LYS A 180 -16.41 -9.73 2.96
CA LYS A 180 -17.20 -10.11 4.15
C LYS A 180 -16.59 -11.29 4.89
N ASP A 181 -16.13 -12.29 4.14
CA ASP A 181 -15.58 -13.54 4.67
C ASP A 181 -14.10 -13.39 5.08
N PHE A 182 -13.42 -12.37 4.53
CA PHE A 182 -12.01 -12.07 4.77
C PHE A 182 -11.77 -10.71 5.45
N SER A 183 -12.73 -10.24 6.26
CA SER A 183 -12.67 -8.93 6.91
C SER A 183 -11.46 -8.72 7.84
N PHE A 184 -10.82 -9.78 8.32
CA PHE A 184 -9.55 -9.71 9.06
C PHE A 184 -8.34 -9.35 8.19
N TYR A 185 -8.44 -9.58 6.88
CA TYR A 185 -7.40 -9.36 5.87
C TYR A 185 -7.64 -8.09 5.04
N THR A 186 -8.78 -7.42 5.25
CA THR A 186 -9.07 -6.13 4.64
C THR A 186 -8.47 -5.00 5.47
N ILE A 187 -8.13 -3.90 4.81
CA ILE A 187 -7.71 -2.69 5.52
C ILE A 187 -8.98 -2.00 6.03
N LYS A 188 -9.02 -1.65 7.32
CA LYS A 188 -10.15 -0.88 7.87
C LYS A 188 -10.25 0.47 7.12
N GLY A 189 -11.37 0.63 6.42
CA GLY A 189 -11.68 1.76 5.51
C GLY A 189 -11.30 1.60 4.04
N GLY A 190 -10.67 0.49 3.69
CA GLY A 190 -10.19 0.19 2.35
C GLY A 190 -8.73 0.56 2.18
N GLY A 191 -7.97 -0.30 1.50
CA GLY A 191 -6.59 0.00 1.13
C GLY A 191 -6.48 1.19 0.19
N MET A 192 -5.28 1.47 -0.33
CA MET A 192 -5.23 2.18 -1.62
C MET A 192 -6.05 1.37 -2.60
N ALA A 193 -7.25 1.85 -2.92
CA ALA A 193 -7.86 1.43 -4.17
C ALA A 193 -6.88 1.85 -5.24
N SER A 194 -6.62 0.92 -6.12
CA SER A 194 -5.73 1.05 -7.23
C SER A 194 -6.03 2.31 -8.06
N GLY A 195 -5.21 3.34 -7.94
CA GLY A 195 -5.33 4.56 -8.75
C GLY A 195 -5.15 5.87 -8.00
N ARG A 196 -4.83 6.93 -8.76
CA ARG A 196 -5.10 8.32 -8.40
C ARG A 196 -6.51 8.46 -7.82
N ASN A 197 -6.62 9.24 -6.75
CA ASN A 197 -7.91 9.67 -6.23
C ASN A 197 -8.69 10.38 -7.35
N SER A 198 -9.90 9.92 -7.61
CA SER A 198 -10.77 10.45 -8.66
C SER A 198 -12.07 10.97 -8.08
N LEU A 199 -12.67 11.95 -8.75
CA LEU A 199 -14.02 12.39 -8.43
C LEU A 199 -15.03 11.25 -8.70
N PRO A 200 -16.12 11.18 -7.94
CA PRO A 200 -17.12 10.15 -8.14
C PRO A 200 -17.82 10.32 -9.49
N LYS A 201 -18.14 9.20 -10.15
CA LYS A 201 -18.85 9.20 -11.43
C LYS A 201 -20.35 9.49 -11.30
N ASN A 202 -20.90 9.49 -10.09
CA ASN A 202 -22.34 9.68 -9.87
C ASN A 202 -22.65 11.14 -9.49
N ASP A 203 -23.69 11.69 -10.12
CA ASP A 203 -24.06 13.11 -9.97
C ASP A 203 -24.54 13.47 -8.56
N SER A 204 -25.16 12.52 -7.85
CA SER A 204 -25.64 12.76 -6.48
C SER A 204 -24.48 13.09 -5.53
N GLN A 205 -23.39 12.32 -5.64
CA GLN A 205 -22.20 12.53 -4.83
C GLN A 205 -21.41 13.77 -5.25
N LEU A 206 -21.34 14.07 -6.55
CA LEU A 206 -20.78 15.34 -7.02
C LEU A 206 -21.55 16.54 -6.42
N LYS A 207 -22.88 16.51 -6.47
CA LYS A 207 -23.73 17.54 -5.84
C LYS A 207 -23.52 17.64 -4.34
N HIS A 208 -23.19 16.54 -3.67
CA HIS A 208 -22.87 16.54 -2.24
C HIS A 208 -21.54 17.25 -1.96
N ILE A 209 -20.49 16.90 -2.68
CA ILE A 209 -19.14 17.47 -2.54
C ILE A 209 -19.16 18.98 -2.82
N PHE A 210 -19.85 19.39 -3.88
CA PHE A 210 -19.86 20.78 -4.35
C PHE A 210 -21.14 21.55 -3.98
N ARG A 211 -21.83 21.13 -2.91
CA ARG A 211 -23.04 21.82 -2.45
C ARG A 211 -22.72 23.24 -1.98
N ASN A 212 -23.71 24.12 -2.07
CA ASN A 212 -23.62 25.44 -1.44
C ASN A 212 -23.78 25.32 0.08
N GLY A 213 -22.66 25.13 0.79
CA GLY A 213 -22.64 24.96 2.24
C GLY A 213 -21.29 25.33 2.84
N LYS A 214 -21.27 25.66 4.14
CA LYS A 214 -20.04 26.03 4.84
C LYS A 214 -19.01 24.90 4.75
N GLY A 215 -17.79 25.22 4.33
CA GLY A 215 -16.70 24.26 4.18
C GLY A 215 -16.60 23.63 2.78
N HIS A 216 -17.59 23.83 1.91
CA HIS A 216 -17.61 23.35 0.53
C HIS A 216 -17.25 24.46 -0.46
N ILE A 217 -16.97 24.08 -1.71
CA ILE A 217 -16.66 24.99 -2.82
C ILE A 217 -17.62 24.74 -4.00
N PRO A 218 -17.90 25.74 -4.86
CA PRO A 218 -18.83 25.58 -5.97
C PRO A 218 -18.31 24.61 -7.03
N ASP A 219 -19.23 23.96 -7.75
CA ASP A 219 -18.90 23.00 -8.80
C ASP A 219 -18.39 23.68 -10.07
N THR A 220 -17.06 23.79 -10.20
CA THR A 220 -16.38 24.33 -11.38
C THR A 220 -15.24 23.41 -11.78
N GLU A 221 -14.83 23.44 -13.06
CA GLU A 221 -13.69 22.64 -13.54
C GLU A 221 -12.41 22.95 -12.74
N ALA A 222 -12.17 24.23 -12.42
CA ALA A 222 -11.05 24.66 -11.59
C ALA A 222 -11.11 24.06 -10.17
N ASN A 223 -12.29 24.05 -9.53
CA ASN A 223 -12.45 23.49 -8.19
C ASN A 223 -12.38 21.95 -8.18
N ARG A 224 -12.89 21.29 -9.21
CA ARG A 224 -12.71 19.85 -9.43
C ARG A 224 -11.25 19.48 -9.57
N ALA A 225 -10.50 20.23 -10.38
CA ALA A 225 -9.07 20.05 -10.55
C ALA A 225 -8.30 20.36 -9.26
N LEU A 226 -8.74 21.36 -8.48
CA LEU A 226 -8.15 21.71 -7.19
C LEU A 226 -8.27 20.55 -6.19
N LEU A 227 -9.47 20.03 -5.92
CA LEU A 227 -9.65 18.90 -5.00
C LEU A 227 -8.88 17.67 -5.49
N SER A 228 -8.91 17.40 -6.80
CA SER A 228 -8.14 16.30 -7.39
C SER A 228 -6.64 16.48 -7.20
N SER A 229 -6.10 17.70 -7.37
CA SER A 229 -4.68 17.99 -7.16
C SER A 229 -4.27 17.79 -5.70
N VAL A 230 -5.10 18.25 -4.75
CA VAL A 230 -4.82 18.11 -3.32
C VAL A 230 -4.85 16.65 -2.89
N ALA A 231 -5.85 15.88 -3.36
CA ALA A 231 -5.98 14.47 -3.05
C ALA A 231 -4.87 13.59 -3.66
N ASN A 232 -4.22 14.03 -4.73
CA ASN A 232 -3.22 13.23 -5.45
C ASN A 232 -1.77 13.68 -5.21
N ASP A 233 -1.57 14.75 -4.44
CA ASP A 233 -0.26 15.17 -4.01
C ASP A 233 0.06 14.54 -2.65
N LYS A 234 1.15 13.78 -2.62
CA LYS A 234 1.61 13.02 -1.47
C LYS A 234 1.96 13.92 -0.28
N GLY A 235 2.43 15.14 -0.53
CA GLY A 235 2.76 16.11 0.52
C GLY A 235 1.54 16.60 1.30
N ASN A 236 0.33 16.40 0.75
CA ASN A 236 -0.90 16.83 1.39
C ASN A 236 -1.52 15.74 2.28
N TYR A 237 -1.01 14.51 2.29
CA TYR A 237 -1.63 13.42 3.06
C TYR A 237 -1.50 13.63 4.58
N MET A 238 -2.63 13.59 5.29
CA MET A 238 -2.72 13.85 6.73
C MET A 238 -2.84 12.57 7.57
N GLY A 239 -3.52 11.57 7.04
CA GLY A 239 -3.79 10.34 7.76
C GLY A 239 -5.07 9.64 7.32
N THR A 240 -5.39 8.56 8.02
CA THR A 240 -6.59 7.75 7.84
C THR A 240 -7.40 7.81 9.12
N ASP A 241 -8.70 8.09 9.04
CA ASP A 241 -9.58 8.16 10.22
C ASP A 241 -10.02 6.76 10.72
N GLN A 242 -10.76 6.69 11.83
CA GLN A 242 -11.25 5.41 12.39
C GLN A 242 -12.23 4.64 11.47
N PHE A 243 -12.89 5.34 10.55
CA PHE A 243 -13.79 4.78 9.53
C PHE A 243 -13.02 4.36 8.26
N GLY A 244 -11.72 4.67 8.29
CA GLY A 244 -10.69 4.57 7.28
C GLY A 244 -10.96 5.33 5.98
N ASN A 245 -11.51 6.52 6.12
CA ASN A 245 -11.35 7.54 5.10
C ASN A 245 -9.94 8.13 5.19
N ARG A 246 -9.36 8.44 4.04
CA ARG A 246 -8.06 9.08 3.90
C ARG A 246 -8.25 10.57 3.73
N TRP A 247 -7.38 11.35 4.36
CA TRP A 247 -7.52 12.78 4.39
C TRP A 247 -6.28 13.48 3.87
N TYR A 248 -6.53 14.54 3.11
CA TYR A 248 -5.52 15.35 2.47
C TYR A 248 -5.80 16.82 2.77
N SER A 249 -4.78 17.63 3.00
CA SER A 249 -4.94 19.06 3.12
C SER A 249 -3.77 19.85 2.58
N ARG A 250 -4.05 21.06 2.12
CA ARG A 250 -3.05 22.02 1.65
C ARG A 250 -3.40 23.42 2.15
N LEU A 251 -2.44 24.10 2.79
CA LEU A 251 -2.55 25.52 3.10
C LEU A 251 -2.33 26.35 1.83
N GLN A 252 -3.16 27.37 1.67
CA GLN A 252 -3.10 28.33 0.57
C GLN A 252 -2.36 29.59 1.01
N SER A 253 -1.91 30.39 0.03
CA SER A 253 -1.20 31.65 0.29
C SER A 253 -2.05 32.69 1.02
N ASP A 254 -3.38 32.61 0.89
CA ASP A 254 -4.34 33.47 1.60
C ASP A 254 -4.63 33.00 3.05
N GLY A 255 -3.96 31.94 3.51
CA GLY A 255 -4.13 31.36 4.84
C GLY A 255 -5.30 30.39 4.97
N SER A 256 -6.08 30.18 3.91
CA SER A 256 -7.13 29.15 3.89
C SER A 256 -6.56 27.74 3.74
N GLN A 257 -7.34 26.72 4.08
CA GLN A 257 -6.98 25.31 3.96
C GLN A 257 -7.92 24.60 3.00
N ILE A 258 -7.39 24.03 1.93
CA ILE A 258 -8.13 23.04 1.13
C ILE A 258 -8.02 21.70 1.84
N TRP A 259 -9.13 20.98 1.91
CA TRP A 259 -9.18 19.64 2.48
C TRP A 259 -9.94 18.70 1.56
N VAL A 260 -9.55 17.43 1.56
CA VAL A 260 -10.18 16.37 0.77
C VAL A 260 -10.24 15.08 1.57
N GLU A 261 -11.40 14.45 1.55
CA GLU A 261 -11.63 13.11 2.09
C GLU A 261 -11.78 12.12 0.93
N THR A 262 -11.04 11.02 0.96
CA THR A 262 -11.17 9.95 -0.03
C THR A 262 -11.40 8.60 0.64
N ARG A 263 -12.12 7.72 -0.06
CA ARG A 263 -12.33 6.35 0.37
C ARG A 263 -12.25 5.45 -0.84
N LYS A 264 -11.36 4.45 -0.78
CA LYS A 264 -11.10 3.55 -1.92
C LYS A 264 -10.86 4.32 -3.22
N GLY A 265 -9.96 5.31 -3.19
CA GLY A 265 -9.54 6.05 -4.39
C GLY A 265 -10.61 6.98 -4.98
N ILE A 266 -11.76 7.13 -4.31
CA ILE A 266 -12.83 8.05 -4.72
C ILE A 266 -12.89 9.21 -3.72
N ILE A 267 -12.84 10.43 -4.23
CA ILE A 267 -13.10 11.64 -3.44
C ILE A 267 -14.55 11.58 -2.96
N ARG A 268 -14.71 11.56 -1.64
CA ARG A 268 -16.01 11.47 -0.98
C ARG A 268 -16.54 12.84 -0.61
N GLU A 269 -15.64 13.72 -0.22
CA GLU A 269 -15.91 15.02 0.39
C GLU A 269 -14.69 15.94 0.18
N GLY A 270 -14.92 17.25 0.28
CA GLY A 270 -13.83 18.22 0.18
C GLY A 270 -14.30 19.66 0.03
N GLY A 271 -13.38 20.58 0.30
CA GLY A 271 -13.64 22.01 0.15
C GLY A 271 -12.60 22.87 0.83
N VAL A 272 -13.02 24.00 1.39
CA VAL A 272 -12.14 25.02 1.96
C VAL A 272 -12.53 25.37 3.40
N ASN A 273 -11.56 25.38 4.29
CA ASN A 273 -11.69 25.88 5.65
C ASN A 273 -10.99 27.23 5.76
N ASN A 274 -11.68 28.23 6.28
CA ASN A 274 -11.10 29.49 6.73
C ASN A 274 -11.78 29.90 8.05
N PRO A 275 -11.09 29.80 9.21
CA PRO A 275 -9.69 29.42 9.37
C PRO A 275 -9.42 27.91 9.14
N PRO A 276 -8.16 27.49 8.96
CA PRO A 276 -7.77 26.08 8.89
C PRO A 276 -8.23 25.25 10.10
N LYS A 277 -8.55 23.99 9.87
CA LYS A 277 -8.87 23.02 10.94
C LYS A 277 -7.67 22.13 11.24
N THR A 278 -7.62 21.68 12.49
CA THR A 278 -6.64 20.67 12.94
C THR A 278 -7.10 19.28 12.55
N TRP A 279 -6.14 18.42 12.17
CA TRP A 279 -6.38 17.02 11.85
C TRP A 279 -6.65 16.20 13.13
N ASP A 280 -7.68 15.35 13.09
CA ASP A 280 -8.03 14.41 14.17
C ASP A 280 -8.03 12.96 13.65
N PRO A 281 -7.35 12.00 14.31
CA PRO A 281 -7.26 10.61 13.83
C PRO A 281 -8.58 9.83 13.89
N ASN A 282 -9.61 10.33 14.58
CA ASN A 282 -10.92 9.69 14.69
C ASN A 282 -11.94 10.28 13.71
N THR A 283 -11.91 11.59 13.47
CA THR A 283 -12.95 12.29 12.67
C THR A 283 -12.41 13.04 11.46
N GLY A 284 -11.11 13.16 11.34
CA GLY A 284 -10.45 13.98 10.36
C GLY A 284 -10.71 15.48 10.50
N PHE A 285 -10.98 16.18 9.40
CA PHE A 285 -11.31 17.61 9.44
C PHE A 285 -12.80 17.89 9.68
N ASN A 286 -13.59 16.85 9.95
CA ASN A 286 -14.94 17.03 10.46
C ASN A 286 -14.85 17.54 11.91
N SER A 287 -15.71 18.50 12.27
CA SER A 287 -15.66 19.18 13.56
C SER A 287 -15.70 18.17 14.72
N PRO A 288 -14.91 18.38 15.80
CA PRO A 288 -14.88 17.45 16.91
C PRO A 288 -16.22 17.46 17.68
N ILE A 289 -16.47 16.33 18.33
CA ILE A 289 -17.62 15.92 19.13
C ILE A 289 -18.32 17.10 19.85
N LYS A 290 -19.66 17.09 19.83
CA LYS A 290 -20.52 18.04 20.58
C LYS A 290 -20.02 18.26 22.02
N PRO A 291 -20.17 19.46 22.60
CA PRO A 291 -19.82 19.70 24.00
C PRO A 291 -20.66 18.75 24.88
N GLY A 292 -20.02 17.75 25.49
CA GLY A 292 -20.69 16.75 26.33
C GLY A 292 -20.03 15.36 26.38
N GLY A 293 -19.12 15.03 25.45
CA GLY A 293 -18.34 13.78 25.52
C GLY A 293 -17.14 13.92 26.46
N LYS A 294 -17.06 13.10 27.50
CA LYS A 294 -15.99 13.13 28.51
C LYS A 294 -14.60 13.07 27.88
N ASN A 295 -13.79 14.09 28.13
CA ASN A 295 -12.36 14.12 27.81
C ASN A 295 -11.63 13.04 28.61
N TYR A 296 -10.97 12.11 27.93
CA TYR A 296 -9.81 11.43 28.50
C TYR A 296 -8.58 12.17 28.00
N ALA A 297 -8.02 13.03 28.86
CA ALA A 297 -6.72 13.61 28.64
C ALA A 297 -5.66 12.51 28.84
N TYR A 298 -4.86 12.23 27.82
CA TYR A 298 -3.58 11.58 28.01
C TYR A 298 -2.57 12.67 28.38
N ILE A 299 -2.13 12.64 29.63
CA ILE A 299 -0.91 13.33 30.08
C ILE A 299 0.27 12.55 29.49
N ILE A 300 1.24 13.31 28.97
CA ILE A 300 2.55 12.92 28.43
C ILE A 300 3.25 11.88 29.30
#